data_AF-M6HQV7-F1
#
_entry.id   AF-M6HQV7-F1
#
_cell.length_a   1.000
_cell.length_b   1.000
_cell.length_c   1.000
_cell.angle_alpha   90.00
_cell.angle_beta   90.00
_cell.angle_gamma   90.00
#
_symmetry.space_group_name_H-M   'P 1'
#
loop_
_entity.id
_entity.type
_entity.pdbx_description
1 polymer ?
#
loop_
_entity_poly.entity_id
_entity_poly.type
_entity_poly.pdbx_seq_one_letter_code
_entity_poly.pdbx_strand_id
1 'polypeptide(L)' 'MKIKDQDPIFETYAKDPRFEELKIGLPFFVILDADGNLLYKNTDYQDTSTMIQILKQL' A
#
# COMPACT_ATOMS: atom_id res chain seq x y z
N MET A 1 6.05 -7.25 2.74
CA MET A 1 6.95 -6.28 3.40
C MET A 1 6.09 -5.39 4.28
N LYS A 2 6.54 -5.03 5.49
CA LYS A 2 5.85 -4.06 6.36
C LYS A 2 6.80 -2.89 6.56
N ILE A 3 6.29 -1.67 6.36
CA ILE A 3 7.02 -0.43 6.54
C ILE A 3 6.36 0.33 7.69
N LYS A 4 7.17 0.86 8.60
CA LYS A 4 6.78 1.69 9.73
C LYS A 4 7.40 3.07 9.57
N ASP A 5 6.87 4.03 10.30
CA ASP A 5 7.35 5.42 10.39
C ASP A 5 8.85 5.55 10.70
N GLN A 6 9.41 4.62 11.48
CA GLN A 6 10.85 4.61 11.81
C GLN A 6 11.76 4.05 10.72
N ASP A 7 11.20 3.42 9.68
CA ASP A 7 11.99 2.86 8.59
C ASP A 7 12.46 3.98 7.65
N PRO A 8 13.75 4.04 7.26
CA PRO A 8 14.25 5.12 6.39
C PRO A 8 13.51 5.27 5.06
N ILE A 9 12.94 4.18 4.54
CA ILE A 9 12.17 4.15 3.30
C ILE A 9 10.77 4.76 3.44
N PHE A 10 10.25 4.92 4.66
CA PHE A 10 8.93 5.47 4.92
C PHE A 10 8.77 6.87 4.34
N GLU A 11 9.80 7.72 4.48
CA GLU A 11 9.81 9.09 3.96
C GLU A 11 9.59 9.17 2.45
N THR A 12 10.03 8.15 1.70
CA THR A 12 9.78 8.05 0.26
C THR A 12 8.29 7.86 -0.02
N TYR A 13 7.63 6.98 0.74
CA TYR A 13 6.20 6.69 0.58
C TYR A 13 5.32 7.81 1.13
N ALA A 14 5.71 8.46 2.23
CA ALA A 14 4.97 9.56 2.84
C ALA A 14 4.86 10.79 1.93
N LYS A 15 5.83 10.99 1.03
CA LYS A 15 5.84 12.07 0.04
C LYS A 15 5.14 11.72 -1.27
N ASP A 16 4.80 10.45 -1.48
CA ASP A 16 4.14 10.00 -2.69
C ASP A 16 2.64 10.37 -2.66
N PRO A 17 2.14 11.14 -3.65
CA PRO A 17 0.73 11.53 -3.68
C PRO A 17 -0.24 10.35 -3.83
N ARG A 18 0.23 9.16 -4.20
CA ARG A 18 -0.58 7.93 -4.24
C ARG A 18 -1.00 7.45 -2.85
N PHE A 19 -0.30 7.89 -1.79
CA PHE A 19 -0.40 7.37 -0.42
C PHE A 19 -0.78 8.45 0.60
N GLU A 20 -1.84 9.22 0.31
CA GLU A 20 -2.31 10.31 1.18
C GLU A 20 -2.72 9.86 2.59
N GLU A 21 -3.08 8.59 2.75
CA GLU A 21 -3.38 7.96 4.03
C GLU A 21 -2.24 8.13 5.05
N LEU A 22 -0.98 8.17 4.58
CA LEU A 22 0.19 8.40 5.45
C LEU A 22 0.21 9.81 6.05
N LYS A 23 -0.33 10.82 5.36
CA LYS A 23 -0.38 12.21 5.85
C LYS A 23 -1.25 12.36 7.09
N ILE A 24 -2.23 11.47 7.25
CA ILE A 24 -3.17 11.44 8.38
C ILE A 24 -2.90 10.28 9.34
N GLY A 25 -1.79 9.55 9.17
CA GLY A 25 -1.39 8.44 10.03
C GLY A 25 -2.28 7.20 9.92
N LEU A 26 -3.00 7.03 8.82
CA LEU A 26 -3.90 5.90 8.60
C LEU A 26 -3.11 4.72 7.99
N PRO A 27 -3.08 3.53 8.63
CA PRO A 27 -2.46 2.36 8.03
C PRO A 27 -3.29 1.80 6.87
N PHE A 28 -2.60 1.27 5.85
CA PHE A 28 -3.20 0.64 4.68
C PHE A 28 -2.26 -0.40 4.07
N PHE A 29 -2.80 -1.18 3.15
CA PHE A 29 -2.13 -2.20 2.35
C PHE A 29 -2.09 -1.74 0.91
N VAL A 30 -1.03 -2.12 0.20
CA VAL A 30 -0.86 -1.85 -1.22
C VAL A 30 -0.46 -3.11 -1.97
N ILE A 31 -0.94 -3.22 -3.21
CA ILE A 31 -0.44 -4.17 -4.20
C ILE A 31 0.14 -3.34 -5.34
N LEU A 32 1.41 -3.60 -5.66
CA LEU A 32 2.13 -2.97 -6.75
C LEU A 32 2.49 -4.02 -7.80
N ASP A 33 2.60 -3.62 -9.06
CA ASP A 33 3.15 -4.50 -10.10
C ASP A 33 4.70 -4.56 -10.01
N ALA A 34 5.32 -5.32 -10.92
CA ALA A 34 6.78 -5.47 -10.97
C ALA A 34 7.53 -4.16 -11.28
N ASP A 35 6.86 -3.20 -11.93
CA ASP A 35 7.41 -1.88 -12.27
C ASP A 35 7.15 -0.83 -11.16
N GLY A 36 6.41 -1.19 -10.11
CA GLY A 36 6.06 -0.31 -8.99
C GLY A 36 4.83 0.57 -9.23
N ASN A 37 4.01 0.26 -10.24
CA ASN A 37 2.71 0.91 -10.44
C ASN A 37 1.70 0.40 -9.40
N LEU A 38 0.81 1.29 -8.96
CA LEU A 38 -0.21 0.96 -7.97
C LEU A 38 -1.36 0.21 -8.62
N LEU A 39 -1.58 -1.04 -8.19
CA LEU A 39 -2.69 -1.88 -8.66
C LEU A 39 -3.89 -1.81 -7.72
N TYR A 40 -3.63 -1.75 -6.41
CA TYR A 40 -4.66 -1.73 -5.39
C TYR A 40 -4.15 -1.12 -4.08
N LYS A 41 -5.03 -0.44 -3.36
CA LYS A 41 -4.81 -0.06 -1.96
C LYS A 41 -6.10 -0.13 -1.16
N ASN A 42 -6.00 -0.55 0.11
CA ASN A 42 -7.13 -0.58 1.04
C ASN A 42 -6.66 -0.49 2.50
N THR A 43 -7.49 0.08 3.36
CA THR A 43 -7.28 0.18 4.81
C THR A 43 -7.81 -1.05 5.56
N ASP A 44 -8.76 -1.79 4.97
CA ASP A 44 -9.26 -3.04 5.54
C ASP A 44 -8.30 -4.20 5.24
N TYR A 45 -7.58 -4.64 6.26
CA TYR A 45 -6.65 -5.77 6.17
C TYR A 45 -7.34 -7.13 6.15
N GLN A 46 -8.63 -7.20 6.50
CA GLN A 46 -9.41 -8.43 6.51
C GLN A 46 -10.05 -8.73 5.14
N ASP A 47 -10.08 -7.76 4.23
CA ASP A 47 -10.57 -7.92 2.85
C ASP A 47 -9.59 -8.72 1.96
N THR A 48 -9.21 -9.89 2.46
CA THR A 48 -8.30 -10.83 1.81
C THR A 48 -8.90 -11.39 0.52
N SER A 49 -10.22 -11.47 0.41
CA SER A 49 -10.93 -11.92 -0.80
C SER A 49 -10.64 -11.00 -1.99
N THR A 50 -10.80 -9.69 -1.82
CA THR A 50 -10.50 -8.71 -2.87
C THR A 50 -9.01 -8.70 -3.20
N MET A 51 -8.13 -8.74 -2.18
CA MET A 51 -6.68 -8.82 -2.40
C MET A 51 -6.29 -10.04 -3.25
N ILE A 52 -6.84 -11.23 -2.93
CA ILE A 52 -6.60 -12.45 -3.71
C ILE A 52 -7.13 -12.31 -5.14
N GLN A 53 -8.29 -11.68 -5.33
CA GLN A 53 -8.85 -11.45 -6.66
C GLN A 53 -7.96 -10.55 -7.50
N ILE A 54 -7.48 -9.43 -6.95
CA ILE A 54 -6.53 -8.53 -7.62
C ILE A 54 -5.29 -9.32 -8.07
N LEU A 55 -4.70 -10.10 -7.16
CA LEU A 55 -3.48 -10.88 -7.45
C LEU A 55 -3.66 -11.94 -8.55
N LYS A 56 -4.88 -12.49 -8.71
CA LYS A 56 -5.19 -13.47 -9.78
C LYS A 56 -5.40 -12.83 -11.15
N GLN A 57 -5.56 -11.50 -11.20
CA GLN A 57 -5.77 -10.74 -12.45
C GLN A 57 -4.46 -10.16 -13.01
N LEU A 58 -3.34 -10.31 -12.30
CA LEU A 58 -1.99 -9.97 -12.73
C LEU A 58 -1.37 -11.11 -13.54
#